data_AF-A0A6J5C0Q9-F1
#
_entry.id   AF-A0A6J5C0Q9-F1
#
_cell.length_a   1.000
_cell.length_b   1.000
_cell.length_c   1.000
_cell.angle_alpha   90.00
_cell.angle_beta   90.00
_cell.angle_gamma   90.00
#
_symmetry.space_group_name_H-M   'P 1'
#
loop_
_entity.id
_entity.type
_entity.pdbx_description
1 polymer ?
#
loop_
_entity_poly.entity_id
_entity_poly.type
_entity_poly.pdbx_seq_one_letter_code
_entity_poly.pdbx_strand_id
1 'polypeptide(L)'
;MLRGFPPVVAADTHTLILGSFPGEASLAATEYYAHPRNQFWRLLGEVLGEAGLHQLTYEARLERVLKHGIGIWDVLAACHREGSLDSAIRNAKPNDFDALREHAPRLKRVCFNGKTAGRFAEVIGAAGYETLVLPSSSPANAMLSFEQKFAVWRQILD
;
A
#
# COMPACT_ATOMS: atom_id res chain seq x y z
N MET A 1 11.76 1.66 -18.55
CA MET A 1 11.45 2.25 -17.23
C MET A 1 9.99 1.99 -16.91
N LEU A 2 9.72 1.34 -15.78
CA LEU A 2 8.36 1.06 -15.31
C LEU A 2 7.79 2.30 -14.62
N ARG A 3 6.46 2.48 -14.71
CA ARG A 3 5.73 3.55 -14.04
C ARG A 3 4.73 2.96 -13.04
N GLY A 4 4.61 3.60 -11.88
CA GLY A 4 3.62 3.28 -10.87
C GLY A 4 2.25 3.81 -11.26
N PHE A 5 1.30 3.66 -10.33
CA PHE A 5 -0.08 4.06 -10.50
C PHE A 5 -0.36 5.39 -9.78
N PRO A 6 -1.45 6.10 -10.15
CA PRO A 6 -1.92 7.25 -9.38
C PRO A 6 -2.45 6.83 -8.00
N PRO A 7 -2.43 7.72 -7.00
CA PRO A 7 -2.96 7.41 -5.67
C PRO A 7 -4.47 7.14 -5.75
N VAL A 8 -4.93 6.12 -5.04
CA VAL A 8 -6.35 5.91 -4.76
C VAL A 8 -6.64 6.57 -3.42
N VAL A 9 -7.16 7.80 -3.47
CA VAL A 9 -7.50 8.60 -2.28
C VAL A 9 -8.77 9.40 -2.54
N ALA A 10 -9.41 9.83 -1.47
CA ALA A 10 -10.56 10.72 -1.45
C ALA A 10 -10.38 11.79 -0.35
N ALA A 11 -11.22 12.82 -0.36
CA ALA A 11 -11.10 13.94 0.58
C ALA A 11 -11.21 13.51 2.06
N ASP A 12 -11.90 12.41 2.33
CA ASP A 12 -12.10 11.82 3.65
C ASP A 12 -11.04 10.78 4.05
N THR A 13 -10.06 10.50 3.17
CA THR A 13 -8.95 9.59 3.46
C THR A 13 -8.14 10.10 4.65
N HIS A 14 -8.10 9.31 5.72
CA HIS A 14 -7.34 9.61 6.94
C HIS A 14 -6.09 8.76 7.10
N THR A 15 -6.06 7.58 6.46
CA THR A 15 -4.93 6.66 6.48
C THR A 15 -4.55 6.26 5.06
N LEU A 16 -3.26 6.33 4.72
CA LEU A 16 -2.74 5.92 3.41
C LEU A 16 -1.82 4.71 3.56
N ILE A 17 -2.06 3.65 2.79
CA ILE A 17 -1.16 2.49 2.74
C ILE A 17 -0.25 2.60 1.52
N LEU A 18 1.06 2.62 1.76
CA LEU A 18 2.10 2.73 0.74
C LEU A 18 2.81 1.40 0.52
N GLY A 19 2.67 0.82 -0.67
CA GLY A 19 3.54 -0.23 -1.17
C GLY A 19 4.89 0.32 -1.67
N SER A 20 5.82 -0.56 -2.05
CA SER A 20 7.10 -0.14 -2.63
C SER A 20 6.94 0.32 -4.08
N PHE A 21 6.50 -0.59 -4.95
CA PHE A 21 6.21 -0.37 -6.35
C PHE A 21 5.33 -1.52 -6.89
N PRO A 22 4.37 -1.29 -7.81
CA PRO A 22 3.48 -2.33 -8.31
C PRO A 22 4.25 -3.51 -8.91
N GLY A 23 3.93 -4.76 -8.54
CA GLY A 23 4.51 -5.97 -9.12
C GLY A 23 4.10 -6.20 -10.59
N GLU A 24 4.68 -7.18 -11.28
CA GLU A 24 4.37 -7.44 -12.70
C GLU A 24 2.89 -7.78 -12.93
N ALA A 25 2.29 -8.63 -12.09
CA ALA A 25 0.87 -8.93 -12.18
C ALA A 25 0.01 -7.68 -11.97
N SER A 26 0.43 -6.80 -11.06
CA SER A 26 -0.23 -5.52 -10.83
C SER A 26 -0.13 -4.61 -12.04
N LEU A 27 1.07 -4.43 -12.60
CA LEU A 27 1.32 -3.63 -13.80
C LEU A 27 0.53 -4.14 -15.01
N ALA A 28 0.45 -5.46 -15.20
CA ALA A 28 -0.29 -6.07 -16.29
C ALA A 28 -1.81 -5.89 -16.15
N ALA A 29 -2.34 -6.00 -14.92
CA ALA A 29 -3.75 -5.79 -14.64
C ALA A 29 -4.14 -4.31 -14.52
N THR A 30 -3.17 -3.41 -14.31
CA THR A 30 -3.40 -2.01 -13.91
C THR A 30 -4.12 -1.90 -12.56
N GLU A 31 -3.83 -2.83 -11.66
CA GLU A 31 -4.48 -2.95 -10.35
C GLU A 31 -3.47 -3.04 -9.20
N TYR A 32 -3.73 -2.32 -8.11
CA TYR A 32 -2.97 -2.51 -6.88
C TYR A 32 -3.14 -3.92 -6.33
N TYR A 33 -2.01 -4.56 -5.99
CA TYR A 33 -1.96 -5.88 -5.36
C TYR A 33 -2.73 -6.98 -6.12
N ALA A 34 -2.61 -7.01 -7.45
CA ALA A 34 -3.35 -7.93 -8.33
C ALA A 34 -2.88 -9.38 -8.27
N HIS A 35 -1.64 -9.62 -7.83
CA HIS A 35 -1.08 -10.97 -7.79
C HIS A 35 -1.93 -11.87 -6.87
N PRO A 36 -2.47 -13.03 -7.33
CA PRO A 36 -3.46 -13.82 -6.57
C PRO A 36 -2.99 -14.31 -5.19
N ARG A 37 -1.68 -14.49 -5.03
CA ARG A 37 -1.06 -14.88 -3.74
C ARG A 37 -0.69 -13.70 -2.84
N ASN A 38 -0.90 -12.45 -3.28
CA ASN A 38 -0.69 -11.29 -2.44
C ASN A 38 -1.79 -11.23 -1.39
N GLN A 39 -1.41 -11.10 -0.12
CA GLN A 39 -2.33 -11.17 1.00
C GLN A 39 -2.96 -9.81 1.33
N PHE A 40 -2.66 -8.75 0.58
CA PHE A 40 -3.10 -7.37 0.89
C PHE A 40 -4.61 -7.27 1.12
N TRP A 41 -5.41 -7.66 0.12
CA TRP A 41 -6.86 -7.54 0.19
C TRP A 41 -7.49 -8.43 1.27
N ARG A 42 -6.85 -9.56 1.60
CA ARG A 42 -7.28 -10.43 2.69
C ARG A 42 -6.97 -9.81 4.04
N LEU A 43 -5.73 -9.35 4.25
CA LEU A 43 -5.30 -8.69 5.49
C LEU A 43 -6.13 -7.45 5.77
N LEU A 44 -6.28 -6.58 4.77
CA LEU A 44 -7.06 -5.36 4.91
C LEU A 44 -8.54 -5.66 5.12
N GLY A 45 -9.09 -6.69 4.45
CA GLY A 45 -10.47 -7.14 4.69
C GLY A 45 -10.71 -7.53 6.15
N GLU A 46 -9.82 -8.34 6.75
CA GLU A 46 -9.93 -8.69 8.17
C GLU A 46 -9.80 -7.47 9.09
N VAL A 47 -8.89 -6.54 8.79
CA VAL A 47 -8.71 -5.31 9.57
C VAL A 47 -9.97 -4.44 9.55
N LEU A 48 -10.64 -4.33 8.40
CA LEU A 48 -11.83 -3.50 8.21
C LEU A 48 -13.14 -4.20 8.61
N GLY A 49 -13.09 -5.46 9.05
CA GLY A 49 -14.29 -6.26 9.30
C GLY A 49 -15.04 -6.68 8.01
N GLU A 50 -14.39 -6.60 6.85
CA GLU A 50 -14.89 -7.01 5.55
C GLU A 50 -14.10 -8.23 5.01
N ALA A 51 -14.21 -9.39 5.66
CA ALA A 51 -13.46 -10.61 5.28
C ALA A 51 -13.61 -11.00 3.78
N GLY A 52 -14.75 -10.65 3.16
CA GLY A 52 -15.03 -10.84 1.74
C GLY A 52 -14.37 -9.85 0.78
N LEU A 53 -13.62 -8.84 1.26
CA LEU A 53 -13.03 -7.78 0.43
C LEU A 53 -12.23 -8.35 -0.75
N HIS A 54 -11.41 -9.37 -0.50
CA HIS A 54 -10.58 -10.02 -1.51
C HIS A 54 -11.35 -10.76 -2.62
N GLN A 55 -12.66 -10.98 -2.46
CA GLN A 55 -13.52 -11.66 -3.43
C GLN A 55 -14.24 -10.69 -4.36
N LEU A 56 -14.27 -9.40 -4.01
CA LEU A 56 -14.89 -8.35 -4.83
C LEU A 56 -14.08 -8.07 -6.10
N THR A 57 -14.68 -7.41 -7.09
CA THR A 57 -13.95 -6.83 -8.22
C THR A 57 -13.02 -5.72 -7.72
N TYR A 58 -12.01 -5.35 -8.51
CA TYR A 58 -11.05 -4.34 -8.11
C TYR A 58 -11.72 -2.99 -7.80
N GLU A 59 -12.66 -2.55 -8.64
CA GLU A 59 -13.40 -1.30 -8.47
C GLU A 59 -14.18 -1.31 -7.15
N ALA A 60 -14.89 -2.40 -6.87
CA ALA A 60 -15.63 -2.55 -5.62
C ALA A 60 -14.70 -2.59 -4.40
N ARG A 61 -13.49 -3.15 -4.51
CA ARG A 61 -12.49 -3.07 -3.44
C ARG A 61 -12.06 -1.63 -3.18
N LEU A 62 -11.81 -0.84 -4.24
CA LEU A 62 -11.43 0.57 -4.12
C LEU A 62 -12.53 1.39 -3.44
N GLU A 63 -13.78 1.20 -3.84
CA GLU A 63 -14.93 1.86 -3.21
C GLU A 63 -15.03 1.53 -1.71
N ARG A 64 -14.83 0.25 -1.34
CA ARG A 64 -14.86 -0.18 0.06
C ARG A 64 -13.74 0.46 0.88
N VAL A 65 -12.49 0.38 0.43
CA VAL A 65 -11.37 0.94 1.21
C VAL A 65 -11.49 2.45 1.37
N LEU A 66 -11.93 3.17 0.32
CA LEU A 66 -12.17 4.60 0.39
C LEU A 66 -13.29 4.95 1.37
N LYS A 67 -14.39 4.16 1.39
CA LYS A 67 -15.48 4.34 2.37
C LYS A 67 -15.01 4.19 3.83
N HIS A 68 -13.96 3.40 4.06
CA HIS A 68 -13.30 3.27 5.37
C HIS A 68 -12.22 4.34 5.62
N GLY A 69 -12.09 5.35 4.74
CA GLY A 69 -11.07 6.39 4.84
C GLY A 69 -9.64 5.89 4.59
N ILE A 70 -9.49 4.73 3.93
CA ILE A 70 -8.21 4.11 3.60
C ILE A 70 -7.86 4.38 2.14
N GLY A 71 -6.74 5.07 1.93
CA GLY A 71 -6.11 5.26 0.62
C GLY A 71 -5.05 4.21 0.32
N ILE A 72 -4.73 4.05 -0.96
CA ILE A 72 -3.69 3.14 -1.46
C ILE A 72 -2.78 3.85 -2.45
N TRP A 73 -1.48 3.72 -2.27
CA TRP A 73 -0.48 4.16 -3.25
C TRP A 73 0.82 3.37 -3.11
N ASP A 74 1.88 3.82 -3.79
CA ASP A 74 3.24 3.29 -3.67
C ASP A 74 4.22 4.43 -3.39
N VAL A 75 5.38 4.11 -2.82
CA VAL A 75 6.39 5.13 -2.54
C VAL A 75 7.14 5.58 -3.78
N LEU A 76 7.23 4.71 -4.79
CA LEU A 76 7.98 4.96 -6.02
C LEU A 76 7.04 5.27 -7.20
N ALA A 77 7.25 6.42 -7.84
CA ALA A 77 6.59 6.81 -9.09
C ALA A 77 7.09 5.99 -10.27
N ALA A 78 8.38 5.66 -10.28
CA ALA A 78 9.00 4.95 -11.39
C ALA A 78 10.32 4.30 -10.99
N CYS A 79 10.69 3.23 -11.69
CA CYS A 79 11.99 2.58 -11.52
C CYS A 79 12.40 1.75 -12.75
N HIS A 80 13.61 1.22 -12.73
CA HIS A 80 14.01 0.05 -13.51
C HIS A 80 13.93 -1.17 -12.60
N ARG A 81 13.19 -2.21 -13.01
CA ARG A 81 13.10 -3.46 -12.27
C ARG A 81 12.83 -4.60 -13.24
N GLU A 82 13.59 -5.67 -13.10
CA GLU A 82 13.30 -6.97 -13.72
C GLU A 82 12.57 -7.84 -12.69
N GLY A 83 11.50 -8.50 -13.09
CA GLY A 83 10.65 -9.25 -12.17
C GLY A 83 9.86 -8.35 -11.21
N SER A 84 9.42 -8.96 -10.12
CA SER A 84 8.56 -8.33 -9.10
C SER A 84 9.25 -8.10 -7.75
N LEU A 85 10.53 -8.43 -7.61
CA LEU A 85 11.25 -8.33 -6.33
C LEU A 85 11.80 -6.92 -6.10
N ASP A 86 11.57 -6.39 -4.90
CA ASP A 86 12.11 -5.08 -4.50
C ASP A 86 13.64 -5.00 -4.58
N SER A 87 14.35 -6.11 -4.35
CA SER A 87 15.82 -6.18 -4.45
C SER A 87 16.34 -5.90 -5.86
N ALA A 88 15.49 -6.01 -6.88
CA ALA A 88 15.82 -5.72 -8.28
C ALA A 88 15.54 -4.26 -8.67
N ILE A 89 15.00 -3.43 -7.78
CA ILE A 89 14.72 -2.01 -8.06
C ILE A 89 16.04 -1.23 -8.25
N ARG A 90 16.13 -0.48 -9.35
CA ARG A 90 17.21 0.44 -9.71
C ARG A 90 16.64 1.76 -10.21
N ASN A 91 17.41 2.84 -10.13
CA ASN A 91 17.03 4.17 -10.62
C ASN A 91 15.63 4.60 -10.12
N ALA A 92 15.38 4.37 -8.82
CA ALA A 92 14.09 4.63 -8.19
C ALA A 92 13.82 6.13 -8.13
N LYS A 93 12.61 6.52 -8.52
CA LYS A 93 12.08 7.88 -8.39
C LYS A 93 10.90 7.84 -7.43
N PRO A 94 10.94 8.57 -6.30
CA PRO A 94 9.82 8.62 -5.38
C PRO A 94 8.63 9.33 -6.00
N ASN A 95 7.44 9.03 -5.49
CA ASN A 95 6.24 9.84 -5.73
C ASN A 95 6.33 11.20 -5.04
N ASP A 96 5.57 12.15 -5.55
CA ASP A 96 5.40 13.47 -4.93
C ASP A 96 4.33 13.37 -3.82
N PHE A 97 4.79 13.31 -2.57
CA PHE A 97 3.90 13.22 -1.42
C PHE A 97 3.27 14.56 -1.05
N ASP A 98 3.83 15.69 -1.50
CA ASP A 98 3.26 17.01 -1.18
C ASP A 98 1.88 17.16 -1.85
N ALA A 99 1.70 16.55 -3.03
CA ALA A 99 0.43 16.49 -3.74
C ALA A 99 -0.70 15.77 -2.96
N LEU A 100 -0.38 14.95 -1.94
CA LEU A 100 -1.39 14.29 -1.12
C LEU A 100 -2.18 15.27 -0.25
N ARG A 101 -1.60 16.41 0.11
CA ARG A 101 -2.27 17.42 0.94
C ARG A 101 -3.52 17.98 0.26
N GLU A 102 -3.50 18.09 -1.07
CA GLU A 102 -4.61 18.59 -1.85
C GLU A 102 -5.73 17.55 -2.01
N HIS A 103 -5.36 16.29 -2.22
CA HIS A 103 -6.30 15.21 -2.54
C HIS A 103 -6.84 14.47 -1.30
N ALA A 104 -6.09 14.47 -0.21
CA ALA A 104 -6.41 13.81 1.06
C ALA A 104 -6.12 14.76 2.24
N PRO A 105 -6.84 15.89 2.38
CA PRO A 105 -6.60 16.88 3.43
C PRO A 105 -6.83 16.35 4.84
N ARG A 106 -7.53 15.21 5.00
CA ARG A 106 -7.73 14.54 6.29
C ARG A 106 -6.67 13.49 6.61
N LEU A 107 -5.68 13.30 5.74
CA LEU A 107 -4.60 12.33 5.93
C LEU A 107 -3.81 12.66 7.19
N LYS A 108 -3.74 11.69 8.10
CA LYS A 108 -2.98 11.79 9.36
C LYS A 108 -1.96 10.68 9.50
N ARG A 109 -2.25 9.50 8.93
CA ARG A 109 -1.43 8.31 9.10
C ARG A 109 -0.99 7.72 7.76
N VAL A 110 0.26 7.30 7.71
CA VAL A 110 0.86 6.59 6.57
C VAL A 110 1.40 5.23 7.02
N CYS A 111 0.84 4.17 6.46
CA CYS A 111 1.24 2.80 6.74
C CYS A 111 2.09 2.25 5.59
N PHE A 112 3.30 1.79 5.85
CA PHE A 112 4.21 1.27 4.83
C PHE A 112 4.15 -0.25 4.75
N ASN A 113 3.71 -0.79 3.62
CA ASN A 113 3.63 -2.22 3.37
C ASN A 113 5.00 -2.82 3.02
N GLY A 114 5.78 -3.15 4.04
CA GLY A 114 7.09 -3.79 3.92
C GLY A 114 8.28 -2.84 4.10
N LYS A 115 9.45 -3.44 4.35
CA LYS A 115 10.68 -2.71 4.71
C LYS A 115 11.17 -1.76 3.63
N THR A 116 11.01 -2.09 2.35
CA THR A 116 11.41 -1.23 1.23
C THR A 116 10.65 0.09 1.26
N ALA A 117 9.32 0.01 1.43
CA ALA A 117 8.48 1.19 1.57
C ALA A 117 8.78 1.94 2.88
N GLY A 118 8.98 1.19 3.97
CA GLY A 118 9.26 1.73 5.31
C GLY A 118 10.54 2.58 5.42
N ARG A 119 11.44 2.55 4.43
CA ARG A 119 12.61 3.45 4.40
C ARG A 119 12.23 4.93 4.34
N PHE A 120 11.01 5.25 3.90
CA PHE A 120 10.48 6.61 3.83
C PHE A 120 9.75 7.05 5.10
N ALA A 121 9.61 6.17 6.10
CA ALA A 121 8.86 6.47 7.32
C ALA A 121 9.42 7.68 8.07
N GLU A 122 10.74 7.79 8.22
CA GLU A 122 11.33 8.93 8.95
C GLU A 122 11.05 10.28 8.27
N VAL A 123 11.20 10.35 6.94
CA VAL A 123 10.95 11.57 6.16
C VAL A 123 9.46 11.96 6.20
N ILE A 124 8.56 10.99 6.03
CA ILE A 124 7.12 11.22 6.08
C ILE A 124 6.67 11.58 7.51
N GLY A 125 7.29 10.99 8.52
CA GLY A 125 7.07 11.34 9.93
C GLY A 125 7.49 12.78 10.24
N ALA A 126 8.66 13.19 9.73
CA ALA A 126 9.13 14.58 9.85
C ALA A 126 8.21 15.59 9.15
N ALA A 127 7.44 15.15 8.14
CA ALA A 127 6.41 15.96 7.48
C ALA A 127 5.10 16.08 8.27
N GLY A 128 5.01 15.47 9.45
CA GLY A 128 3.88 15.60 10.39
C GLY A 128 2.86 14.46 10.36
N TYR A 129 3.14 13.36 9.66
CA TYR A 129 2.25 12.19 9.62
C TYR A 129 2.64 11.14 10.66
N GLU A 130 1.65 10.46 11.23
CA GLU A 130 1.88 9.22 11.98
C GLU A 130 2.33 8.12 11.03
N THR A 131 3.36 7.37 11.39
CA THR A 131 3.94 6.35 10.49
C THR A 131 3.92 4.98 11.13
N LEU A 132 3.46 3.98 10.37
CA LEU A 132 3.45 2.58 10.80
C LEU A 132 4.11 1.70 9.73
N VAL A 133 5.13 0.92 10.07
CA VAL A 133 5.75 -0.02 9.14
C VAL A 133 5.16 -1.42 9.33
N LEU A 134 4.45 -1.89 8.31
CA LEU A 134 3.78 -3.18 8.29
C LEU A 134 4.68 -4.29 7.71
N PRO A 135 4.49 -5.55 8.10
CA PRO A 135 5.09 -6.66 7.39
C PRO A 135 4.50 -6.74 5.96
N SER A 136 5.35 -7.04 4.98
CA SER A 136 4.92 -7.08 3.58
C SER A 136 3.82 -8.12 3.35
N SER A 137 2.78 -7.72 2.63
CA SER A 137 1.68 -8.58 2.17
C SER A 137 2.08 -9.48 0.97
N SER A 138 3.24 -9.24 0.37
CA SER A 138 3.75 -10.02 -0.77
C SER A 138 3.97 -11.50 -0.39
N PRO A 139 3.74 -12.44 -1.32
CA PRO A 139 4.10 -13.85 -1.12
C PRO A 139 5.62 -14.06 -0.91
N ALA A 140 6.46 -13.11 -1.34
CA ALA A 140 7.91 -13.16 -1.10
C ALA A 140 8.25 -13.07 0.40
N ASN A 141 7.36 -12.49 1.23
CA ASN A 141 7.51 -12.45 2.67
C ASN A 141 6.87 -13.71 3.30
N ALA A 142 7.46 -14.87 3.03
CA ALA A 142 7.00 -16.17 3.53
C ALA A 142 7.49 -16.50 4.95
N MET A 143 8.31 -15.63 5.56
CA MET A 143 8.82 -15.82 6.93
C MET A 143 7.73 -15.64 8.00
N LEU A 144 6.65 -14.91 7.69
CA LEU A 144 5.54 -14.64 8.60
C LEU A 144 4.27 -15.30 8.11
N SER A 145 3.54 -15.96 9.02
CA SER A 145 2.19 -16.47 8.76
C SER A 145 1.19 -15.33 8.53
N PHE A 146 0.01 -15.67 8.02
CA PHE A 146 -1.06 -14.69 7.84
C PHE A 146 -1.45 -14.04 9.17
N GLU A 147 -1.59 -14.84 10.22
CA GLU A 147 -1.97 -14.42 11.57
C GLU A 147 -0.91 -13.49 12.19
N GLN A 148 0.37 -13.80 11.98
CA GLN A 148 1.47 -12.94 12.44
C GLN A 148 1.47 -11.59 11.71
N LYS A 149 1.18 -11.58 10.40
CA LYS A 149 1.01 -10.33 9.65
C LYS A 149 -0.21 -9.56 10.19
N PHE A 150 -1.35 -10.24 10.32
CA PHE A 150 -2.60 -9.65 10.78
C PHE A 150 -2.47 -8.98 12.16
N ALA A 151 -1.74 -9.59 13.10
CA ALA A 151 -1.48 -9.03 14.42
C ALA A 151 -0.80 -7.65 14.40
N VAL A 152 -0.03 -7.34 13.36
CA VAL A 152 0.56 -6.01 13.15
C VAL A 152 -0.37 -5.12 12.32
N TRP A 153 -1.00 -5.69 11.28
CA TRP A 153 -1.92 -4.96 10.39
C TRP A 153 -3.14 -4.38 11.10
N ARG A 154 -3.64 -5.00 12.18
CA ARG A 154 -4.74 -4.43 12.99
C ARG A 154 -4.43 -3.03 13.55
N GLN A 155 -3.16 -2.67 13.71
CA GLN A 155 -2.75 -1.35 14.21
C GLN A 155 -3.02 -0.22 13.21
N ILE A 156 -3.44 -0.53 11.98
CA ILE A 156 -3.85 0.49 11.00
C ILE A 156 -4.99 1.36 11.56
N LEU A 157 -5.89 0.79 12.36
CA LEU A 157 -7.08 1.46 12.91
C LEU A 157 -6.93 1.95 14.36
N ASP A 158 -5.79 1.72 15.01
CA ASP A 158 -5.56 2.10 16.42
C ASP A 158 -5.47 3.62 16.61
#